data_AF-I3D2W0-F1
#
_entry.id   AF-I3D2W0-F1
#
_cell.length_a   1.000
_cell.length_b   1.000
_cell.length_c   1.000
_cell.angle_alpha   90.00
_cell.angle_beta   90.00
_cell.angle_gamma   90.00
#
_symmetry.space_group_name_H-M   'P 1'
#
loop_
_entity.id
_entity.type
_entity.pdbx_description
1 polymer ?
#
loop_
_entity_poly.entity_id
_entity_poly.type
_entity_poly.pdbx_seq_one_letter_code
_entity_poly.pdbx_strand_id
1 'polypeptide(L)'
;MKTVSTKLSKEDFEKFQEICNNDGKCISEGLRDLLKMDIEAYEEGLEIENKESQIITEPILEEKPRVVSHGKILDDYGNTVGTF
;
A
#
# COMPACT_ATOMS: atom_id res chain seq x y z
N MET A 1 3.67 -6.57 14.00
CA MET A 1 2.61 -5.98 13.14
C MET A 1 3.28 -5.56 11.83
N LYS A 2 2.77 -6.00 10.68
CA LYS A 2 3.29 -5.59 9.36
C LYS A 2 2.33 -4.57 8.76
N THR A 3 2.87 -3.47 8.24
CA THR A 3 2.08 -2.47 7.53
C THR A 3 2.04 -2.84 6.05
N VAL A 4 0.85 -2.84 5.48
CA VAL A 4 0.64 -2.97 4.03
C VAL A 4 0.07 -1.66 3.52
N SER A 5 0.51 -1.26 2.32
CA SER A 5 0.00 -0.08 1.64
C SER A 5 -0.75 -0.52 0.39
N THR A 6 -1.93 0.05 0.20
CA THR A 6 -2.79 -0.24 -0.96
C THR A 6 -3.09 1.07 -1.66
N LYS A 7 -2.95 1.08 -2.99
CA LYS A 7 -3.36 2.21 -3.83
C LYS A 7 -4.79 1.98 -4.26
N LEU A 8 -5.65 2.96 -3.99
CA LEU A 8 -7.01 3.03 -4.52
C LEU A 8 -7.09 4.23 -5.46
N SER A 9 -7.97 4.14 -6.46
CA SER A 9 -8.35 5.33 -7.21
C SER A 9 -9.01 6.34 -6.26
N LYS A 10 -9.00 7.62 -6.64
CA LYS A 10 -9.64 8.66 -5.82
C LYS A 10 -11.13 8.37 -5.60
N GLU A 11 -11.82 7.96 -6.66
CA GLU A 11 -13.25 7.65 -6.61
C GLU A 11 -13.55 6.46 -5.70
N ASP A 12 -12.76 5.38 -5.80
CA ASP A 12 -12.94 4.19 -4.96
C ASP A 12 -12.63 4.48 -3.50
N PHE A 13 -11.60 5.30 -3.24
CA PHE A 13 -11.26 5.74 -1.89
C PHE A 13 -12.39 6.56 -1.26
N GLU A 14 -12.96 7.51 -1.98
CA GLU A 14 -14.06 8.36 -1.48
C GLU A 14 -15.29 7.53 -1.15
N LYS A 15 -15.69 6.61 -2.04
CA LYS A 15 -16.80 5.68 -1.77
C LYS A 15 -16.52 4.77 -0.58
N PHE A 16 -15.32 4.22 -0.49
CA PHE A 16 -14.94 3.34 0.61
C PHE A 16 -14.91 4.08 1.95
N GLN A 17 -14.43 5.33 1.95
CA GLN A 17 -14.44 6.19 3.12
C GLN A 17 -15.87 6.48 3.59
N GLU A 18 -16.79 6.77 2.67
CA GLU A 18 -18.20 6.98 3.00
C GLU A 18 -18.83 5.74 3.66
N ILE A 19 -18.59 4.56 3.10
CA ILE A 19 -19.06 3.28 3.67
C ILE A 19 -18.52 3.11 5.09
N CYS A 20 -17.21 3.29 5.30
CA CYS A 20 -16.61 3.16 6.64
C CYS A 20 -17.21 4.15 7.64
N ASN A 21 -17.43 5.41 7.21
CA ASN A 21 -18.03 6.43 8.06
C ASN A 21 -19.47 6.10 8.45
N ASN A 22 -20.27 5.58 7.51
CA ASN A 22 -21.64 5.16 7.75
C ASN A 22 -21.72 3.99 8.75
N ASP A 23 -20.72 3.11 8.74
CA ASP A 23 -20.60 1.99 9.67
C ASP A 23 -19.93 2.37 11.01
N GLY A 24 -19.50 3.64 11.17
CA GLY A 24 -18.80 4.11 12.36
C GLY A 24 -17.39 3.52 12.54
N LYS A 25 -16.77 3.05 11.46
CA LYS A 25 -15.46 2.37 11.45
C LYS A 25 -14.37 3.25 10.86
N CYS A 26 -13.14 3.06 11.30
CA CYS A 26 -12.00 3.63 10.57
C CYS A 26 -11.68 2.81 9.31
N ILE A 27 -11.03 3.44 8.33
CA ILE A 27 -10.68 2.83 7.04
C ILE A 27 -9.92 1.50 7.22
N SER A 28 -8.99 1.44 8.18
CA SER A 28 -8.20 0.23 8.43
C SER A 28 -9.00 -0.92 9.04
N GLU A 29 -10.07 -0.63 9.77
CA GLU A 29 -10.98 -1.66 10.31
C GLU A 29 -11.86 -2.20 9.19
N GLY A 30 -12.48 -1.32 8.41
CA GLY A 30 -13.26 -1.71 7.24
C GLY A 30 -12.47 -2.55 6.26
N LEU A 31 -11.21 -2.20 6.00
CA LEU A 31 -10.37 -2.95 5.07
C LEU A 31 -10.02 -4.35 5.60
N ARG A 32 -9.79 -4.48 6.91
CA ARG A 32 -9.53 -5.78 7.55
C ARG A 32 -10.76 -6.67 7.53
N ASP A 33 -11.94 -6.10 7.72
CA ASP A 33 -13.20 -6.85 7.66
C ASP A 33 -13.43 -7.40 6.25
N LEU A 34 -13.24 -6.57 5.22
CA LEU A 34 -13.36 -7.00 3.82
C LEU A 34 -12.38 -8.11 3.47
N LEU A 35 -11.10 -7.96 3.85
CA LEU A 35 -10.09 -9.00 3.61
C LEU A 35 -10.42 -10.30 4.34
N LYS A 36 -10.97 -10.21 5.55
CA LYS A 36 -11.37 -11.41 6.32
C LYS A 36 -12.52 -12.14 5.63
N MET A 37 -13.54 -11.42 5.18
CA MET A 37 -14.66 -11.99 4.42
C MET A 37 -14.20 -12.65 3.12
N ASP A 38 -13.27 -12.01 2.40
CA ASP A 38 -12.70 -12.54 1.16
C ASP A 38 -11.90 -13.83 1.39
N ILE A 39 -11.07 -13.86 2.44
CA ILE A 39 -10.31 -15.06 2.84
C ILE A 39 -11.26 -16.19 3.24
N GLU A 40 -12.28 -15.92 4.04
CA GLU A 40 -13.27 -16.92 4.46
C GLU A 40 -14.02 -17.49 3.25
N ALA A 41 -14.45 -16.64 2.31
CA ALA A 41 -15.09 -17.09 1.07
C ALA A 41 -14.16 -17.98 0.22
N TYR A 42 -12.87 -17.59 0.11
CA TYR A 42 -11.86 -18.38 -0.59
C TYR A 42 -11.63 -19.75 0.07
N GLU A 43 -11.53 -19.81 1.40
CA GLU A 43 -11.36 -21.05 2.16
C GLU A 43 -12.58 -21.98 2.05
N GLU A 44 -13.79 -21.42 1.91
CA GLU A 44 -15.03 -22.16 1.66
C GLU A 44 -15.21 -22.63 0.20
N GLY A 45 -14.26 -22.30 -0.69
CA GLY A 45 -14.31 -22.68 -2.10
C GLY A 45 -15.33 -21.87 -2.91
N LEU A 46 -15.78 -20.72 -2.40
CA LEU A 46 -16.61 -19.77 -3.13
C LEU A 46 -15.70 -18.91 -4.00
N GLU A 47 -15.47 -19.33 -5.26
CA GLU A 47 -14.75 -18.50 -6.22
C GLU A 47 -15.57 -17.24 -6.54
N ILE A 48 -15.10 -16.09 -6.04
CA ILE A 48 -15.53 -14.80 -6.56
C ILE A 48 -14.92 -14.68 -7.96
N GLU A 49 -15.77 -14.64 -9.00
CA GLU A 49 -15.35 -14.51 -10.40
C GLU A 49 -14.39 -13.33 -10.55
N ASN A 50 -13.09 -13.65 -10.64
CA ASN A 50 -12.03 -12.67 -10.72
C ASN A 50 -11.98 -12.18 -12.17
N LYS A 51 -12.83 -11.20 -12.52
CA LYS A 51 -12.65 -10.45 -13.77
C LYS A 51 -11.34 -9.69 -13.61
N GLU A 52 -10.28 -10.23 -14.23
CA GLU A 52 -8.90 -9.75 -14.21
C GLU A 52 -8.82 -8.22 -14.03
N SER A 53 -8.60 -7.78 -12.80
CA SER A 53 -8.14 -6.43 -12.55
C SER A 53 -6.66 -6.43 -12.89
N GLN A 54 -6.28 -5.70 -13.94
CA GLN A 54 -4.89 -5.55 -14.34
C GLN A 54 -4.11 -4.91 -13.19
N ILE A 55 -3.37 -5.72 -12.44
CA ILE A 55 -2.42 -5.25 -11.45
C ILE A 55 -1.30 -4.57 -12.23
N ILE A 56 -1.35 -3.24 -12.30
CA ILE A 56 -0.22 -2.44 -12.78
C ILE A 56 0.82 -2.44 -11.65
N THR A 57 1.60 -3.52 -11.54
CA THR A 57 2.85 -3.50 -10.79
C THR A 57 3.83 -2.62 -11.56
N GLU A 58 3.81 -1.32 -11.30
CA GLU A 58 4.99 -0.50 -11.58
C GLU A 58 6.14 -1.08 -10.73
N PRO A 59 7.31 -1.36 -11.32
CA PRO A 59 8.45 -1.84 -10.56
C PRO A 59 8.81 -0.78 -9.52
N ILE A 60 8.76 -1.17 -8.25
CA ILE A 60 9.28 -0.35 -7.15
C ILE A 60 10.78 -0.22 -7.43
N LEU A 61 11.22 0.95 -7.88
CA LEU A 61 12.63 1.29 -7.91
C LEU A 61 13.14 1.20 -6.47
N GLU A 62 13.96 0.20 -6.17
CA GLU A 62 14.73 0.15 -4.93
C GLU A 62 15.53 1.44 -4.83
N GLU A 63 15.07 2.39 -4.01
CA GLU A 63 15.90 3.51 -3.64
C GLU A 63 17.07 2.97 -2.80
N LYS A 64 18.25 2.88 -3.43
CA LYS A 64 19.48 2.54 -2.73
C LYS A 64 19.65 3.48 -1.53
N PRO A 65 20.02 2.96 -0.34
CA PRO A 65 20.24 3.80 0.82
C PRO A 65 21.36 4.81 0.55
N ARG A 66 21.06 6.11 0.64
CA ARG A 66 22.06 7.19 0.52
C ARG A 66 23.01 7.12 1.71
N VAL A 67 24.32 7.09 1.45
CA VAL A 67 25.34 7.14 2.49
C VAL A 67 25.45 8.57 3.01
N VAL A 68 25.14 8.77 4.29
CA VAL A 68 25.24 10.08 4.96
C VAL A 68 26.37 10.04 5.98
N SER A 69 27.32 10.96 5.87
CA SER A 69 28.45 11.13 6.81
C SER A 69 28.50 12.60 7.23
N HIS A 70 28.43 12.87 8.55
CA HIS A 70 28.54 14.21 9.11
C HIS A 70 27.60 15.26 8.45
N GLY A 71 26.36 14.87 8.15
CA GLY A 71 25.35 15.76 7.52
C GLY A 71 25.54 15.97 6.02
N LYS A 72 26.51 15.30 5.38
CA LYS A 72 26.73 15.34 3.93
C LYS A 72 26.18 14.08 3.26
N ILE A 73 25.43 14.28 2.18
CA ILE A 73 24.98 13.23 1.27
C ILE A 73 26.14 12.94 0.31
N LEU A 74 26.61 11.70 0.30
CA LEU A 74 27.69 11.26 -0.59
C LEU A 74 27.15 10.43 -1.76
N ASP A 75 27.83 10.50 -2.91
CA ASP A 75 27.64 9.56 -4.02
C ASP A 75 28.40 8.24 -3.77
N ASP A 76 28.23 7.28 -4.68
CA ASP A 76 28.87 5.95 -4.63
C ASP A 76 30.41 6.02 -4.71
N TYR A 77 30.99 7.18 -5.05
CA TYR A 77 32.42 7.44 -5.13
C TYR A 77 32.94 8.25 -3.93
N GLY A 78 32.09 8.54 -2.94
CA GLY A 78 32.43 9.30 -1.74
C GLY A 78 32.47 10.82 -1.93
N ASN A 79 31.99 11.35 -3.06
CA ASN A 79 31.90 12.79 -3.29
C ASN A 79 30.64 13.37 -2.66
N THR A 80 30.72 14.59 -2.16
CA THR A 80 29.55 15.28 -1.59
C THR A 80 28.62 15.76 -2.71
N VAL A 81 27.38 15.30 -2.69
CA VAL A 81 26.31 15.70 -3.63
C VAL A 81 25.21 16.53 -2.96
N GLY A 82 25.26 16.68 -1.64
CA GLY A 82 24.36 17.55 -0.91
C GLY A 82 24.70 17.64 0.57
N THR A 83 24.08 18.59 1.26
CA THR A 83 24.12 18.74 2.71
C THR A 83 22.69 18.80 3.23
N PHE A 84 22.42 18.15 4.36
CA PHE A 84 21.18 18.38 5.11
C PHE A 84 21.16 19.79 5.72
#